data_AF-A0A191WEK4-F1
#
_entry.id   AF-A0A191WEK4-F1
#
_cell.length_a   1.000
_cell.length_b   1.000
_cell.length_c   1.000
_cell.angle_alpha   90.00
_cell.angle_beta   90.00
_cell.angle_gamma   90.00
#
_symmetry.space_group_name_H-M   'P 1'
#
loop_
_entity.id
_entity.type
_entity.pdbx_description
1 polymer ?
#
loop_
_entity_poly.entity_id
_entity_poly.type
_entity_poly.pdbx_seq_one_letter_code
_entity_poly.pdbx_strand_id
1 'polypeptide(L)'
;MATYTPDPAGEHLAVVRGAVVLMLPASAAALASDLWPGLVEPDPVRVVLDRLTVDGLSATPSFGLVVRSDDDDAVRVVVRGGFSVRLGTEVITGEGVSTWVERVADGASVELRATDAARGPAASASRGAESLVGLPIVEGVVFAASVGSESREPVAVAPRSTPVASPVVSPADAPVTDPVEAPITSPVVSPVTAAESVAPSDPPAWAPPVGGPTGSTIPGPPPARAPDPVPDAIDDAIDDATVVSPVGASTGAEQTIVPGNDADGGDHDGMTVVGVDVQRLRAERDARRAEQTTVPDALPARATSAPADAPRLSLRMPDGSLEPVTHEVLLGRAPSVSQVSGGRLPRVVAIGAGDQDISRTHVRVTVEGDTVVITDLHSRNGTHVAQPGKPPVRLRAGEPTPVLVGTVVDLGGGWTIQVVAA
;
A
#
# COMPACT_ATOMS: atom_id res chain seq x y z
N MET A 1 16.95 -20.70 13.77
CA MET A 1 18.02 -19.69 13.77
C MET A 1 18.12 -19.10 12.39
N ALA A 2 18.07 -17.79 12.27
CA ALA A 2 17.99 -17.13 10.99
C ALA A 2 19.37 -17.15 10.36
N THR A 3 19.40 -17.23 9.04
CA THR A 3 20.62 -17.13 8.26
C THR A 3 20.48 -15.95 7.33
N TYR A 4 21.55 -15.19 7.12
CA TYR A 4 21.54 -14.10 6.17
C TYR A 4 22.70 -14.24 5.19
N THR A 5 22.46 -13.81 3.98
CA THR A 5 23.50 -13.67 2.96
C THR A 5 24.06 -12.26 3.07
N PRO A 6 25.36 -12.06 3.35
CA PRO A 6 25.93 -10.71 3.45
C PRO A 6 25.76 -9.93 2.15
N ASP A 7 25.46 -8.64 2.28
CA ASP A 7 25.50 -7.69 1.16
C ASP A 7 26.82 -6.91 1.19
N PRO A 8 27.84 -7.29 0.38
CA PRO A 8 29.12 -6.61 0.37
C PRO A 8 29.05 -5.20 -0.23
N ALA A 9 27.98 -4.86 -0.96
CA ALA A 9 27.77 -3.51 -1.47
C ALA A 9 27.17 -2.58 -0.41
N GLY A 10 26.57 -3.13 0.65
CA GLY A 10 25.97 -2.36 1.74
C GLY A 10 24.75 -1.55 1.31
N GLU A 11 24.00 -2.03 0.31
CA GLU A 11 22.81 -1.38 -0.24
C GLU A 11 21.54 -1.71 0.55
N HIS A 12 21.55 -2.84 1.27
CA HIS A 12 20.39 -3.34 2.00
C HIS A 12 20.72 -3.69 3.44
N LEU A 13 19.82 -3.30 4.34
CA LEU A 13 19.87 -3.61 5.77
C LEU A 13 18.79 -4.64 6.10
N ALA A 14 19.17 -5.66 6.83
CA ALA A 14 18.28 -6.60 7.48
C ALA A 14 18.25 -6.35 8.98
N VAL A 15 17.06 -6.33 9.54
CA VAL A 15 16.76 -6.27 10.97
C VAL A 15 16.10 -7.57 11.36
N VAL A 16 16.76 -8.34 12.22
CA VAL A 16 16.24 -9.61 12.75
C VAL A 16 16.04 -9.45 14.25
N ARG A 17 14.79 -9.61 14.72
CA ARG A 17 14.47 -9.49 16.13
C ARG A 17 13.24 -10.34 16.47
N GLY A 18 13.42 -11.38 17.28
CA GLY A 18 12.31 -12.22 17.72
C GLY A 18 11.61 -12.94 16.57
N ALA A 19 10.32 -12.65 16.38
CA ALA A 19 9.52 -13.19 15.29
C ALA A 19 9.58 -12.35 14.00
N VAL A 20 10.34 -11.25 14.00
CA VAL A 20 10.34 -10.25 12.93
C VAL A 20 11.63 -10.31 12.11
N VAL A 21 11.46 -10.34 10.79
CA VAL A 21 12.53 -10.09 9.81
C VAL A 21 12.08 -8.93 8.93
N LEU A 22 12.82 -7.83 8.97
CA LEU A 22 12.57 -6.61 8.19
C LEU A 22 13.80 -6.31 7.32
N MET A 23 13.59 -6.08 6.03
CA MET A 23 14.63 -5.58 5.12
C MET A 23 14.26 -4.21 4.59
N LEU A 24 15.26 -3.33 4.56
CA LEU A 24 15.17 -1.93 4.14
C LEU A 24 16.37 -1.55 3.26
N PRO A 25 16.24 -0.57 2.36
CA PRO A 25 17.40 0.07 1.73
C PRO A 25 18.30 0.72 2.78
N ALA A 26 19.61 0.71 2.56
CA ALA A 26 20.58 1.33 3.46
C ALA A 26 20.36 2.85 3.62
N SER A 27 19.76 3.51 2.62
CA SER A 27 19.34 4.91 2.72
C SER A 27 18.29 5.17 3.82
N ALA A 28 17.59 4.12 4.26
CA ALA A 28 16.58 4.16 5.32
C ALA A 28 17.12 3.64 6.67
N ALA A 29 18.44 3.60 6.89
CA ALA A 29 19.06 3.07 8.10
C ALA A 29 18.53 3.69 9.40
N ALA A 30 18.20 4.99 9.40
CA ALA A 30 17.63 5.67 10.57
C ALA A 30 16.30 5.04 11.02
N LEU A 31 15.47 4.59 10.07
CA LEU A 31 14.20 3.92 10.38
C LEU A 31 14.43 2.56 11.04
N ALA A 32 15.50 1.84 10.69
CA ALA A 32 15.83 0.58 11.35
C ALA A 32 16.14 0.77 12.84
N SER A 33 16.89 1.83 13.19
CA SER A 33 17.17 2.17 14.58
C SER A 33 15.92 2.63 15.34
N ASP A 34 15.07 3.44 14.72
CA ASP A 34 13.81 3.92 15.32
C ASP A 34 12.82 2.77 15.56
N LEU A 35 12.74 1.82 14.63
CA LEU A 35 11.82 0.68 14.68
C LEU A 35 12.27 -0.38 15.67
N TRP A 36 13.59 -0.51 15.90
CA TRP A 36 14.19 -1.52 16.75
C TRP A 36 13.42 -1.81 18.05
N PRO A 37 13.16 -0.82 18.94
CA PRO A 37 12.46 -1.06 20.20
C PRO A 37 11.04 -1.61 20.01
N GLY A 38 10.34 -1.22 18.96
CA GLY A 38 8.94 -1.59 18.72
C GLY A 38 8.73 -2.95 18.05
N LEU A 39 9.79 -3.63 17.60
CA LEU A 39 9.67 -4.94 16.93
C LEU A 39 9.30 -6.09 17.88
N VAL A 40 9.34 -5.87 19.19
CA VAL A 40 8.94 -6.85 20.21
C VAL A 40 7.53 -6.62 20.76
N GLU A 41 6.83 -5.60 20.25
CA GLU A 41 5.43 -5.32 20.61
C GLU A 41 4.49 -6.42 20.09
N PRO A 42 3.27 -6.55 20.63
CA PRO A 42 2.31 -7.58 20.22
C PRO A 42 1.91 -7.54 18.74
N ASP A 43 1.86 -6.36 18.12
CA ASP A 43 1.57 -6.18 16.69
C ASP A 43 2.70 -5.40 15.99
N PRO A 44 3.82 -6.07 15.67
CA PRO A 44 4.97 -5.41 15.08
C PRO A 44 4.70 -4.97 13.63
N VAL A 45 3.74 -5.59 12.93
CA VAL A 45 3.36 -5.19 11.57
C VAL A 45 2.80 -3.78 11.59
N ARG A 46 1.87 -3.51 12.50
CA ARG A 46 1.30 -2.17 12.65
C ARG A 46 2.37 -1.15 13.03
N VAL A 47 3.23 -1.45 14.00
CA VAL A 47 4.33 -0.56 14.42
C VAL A 47 5.22 -0.18 13.24
N VAL A 48 5.60 -1.16 12.41
CA VAL A 48 6.44 -0.92 11.24
C VAL A 48 5.69 -0.07 10.20
N LEU A 49 4.45 -0.42 9.86
CA LEU A 49 3.68 0.31 8.85
C LEU A 49 3.37 1.74 9.27
N ASP A 50 2.96 1.98 10.51
CA ASP A 50 2.67 3.32 11.04
C ASP A 50 3.92 4.22 10.92
N ARG A 51 5.11 3.69 11.27
CA ARG A 51 6.36 4.45 11.19
C ARG A 51 6.84 4.68 9.76
N LEU A 52 6.72 3.68 8.87
CA LEU A 52 7.16 3.77 7.47
C LEU A 52 6.25 4.67 6.62
N THR A 53 5.01 4.88 7.05
CA THR A 53 4.00 5.67 6.32
C THR A 53 3.74 7.04 6.91
N VAL A 54 4.46 7.43 7.98
CA VAL A 54 4.25 8.71 8.68
C VAL A 54 4.41 9.93 7.76
N ASP A 55 5.33 9.87 6.79
CA ASP A 55 5.58 10.92 5.80
C ASP A 55 4.70 10.78 4.54
N GLY A 56 3.71 9.87 4.58
CA GLY A 56 2.78 9.56 3.51
C GLY A 56 3.21 8.38 2.63
N LEU A 57 2.22 7.75 1.98
CA LEU A 57 2.38 6.53 1.19
C LEU A 57 3.37 6.67 0.02
N SER A 58 3.54 7.86 -0.56
CA SER A 58 4.48 8.09 -1.66
C SER A 58 5.92 8.20 -1.18
N ALA A 59 6.14 8.68 0.05
CA ALA A 59 7.47 8.82 0.66
C ALA A 59 7.94 7.52 1.32
N THR A 60 7.03 6.58 1.57
CA THR A 60 7.35 5.27 2.15
C THR A 60 8.42 4.54 1.32
N PRO A 61 9.54 4.14 1.93
CA PRO A 61 10.62 3.44 1.23
C PRO A 61 10.18 2.06 0.76
N SER A 62 10.96 1.43 -0.11
CA SER A 62 10.81 -0.01 -0.36
C SER A 62 11.13 -0.78 0.93
N PHE A 63 10.43 -1.87 1.19
CA PHE A 63 10.70 -2.71 2.34
C PHE A 63 10.15 -4.13 2.11
N GLY A 64 10.71 -5.09 2.84
CA GLY A 64 10.09 -6.40 3.02
C GLY A 64 10.00 -6.71 4.50
N LEU A 65 8.86 -7.18 4.94
CA LEU A 65 8.57 -7.49 6.34
C LEU A 65 7.96 -8.89 6.42
N VAL A 66 8.50 -9.69 7.32
CA VAL A 66 8.01 -11.01 7.67
C VAL A 66 7.82 -11.05 9.18
N VAL A 67 6.63 -11.43 9.63
CA VAL A 67 6.30 -11.60 11.04
C VAL A 67 5.68 -12.98 11.22
N ARG A 68 6.27 -13.79 12.09
CA ARG A 68 5.72 -15.10 12.47
C ARG A 68 4.77 -14.94 13.67
N SER A 69 3.60 -15.57 13.59
CA SER A 69 2.65 -15.65 14.70
C SER A 69 3.12 -16.66 15.76
N ASP A 70 2.63 -16.50 16.98
CA ASP A 70 2.99 -17.34 18.13
C ASP A 70 2.13 -18.61 18.22
N ASP A 71 0.91 -18.58 17.68
CA ASP A 71 -0.12 -19.60 17.96
C ASP A 71 -0.37 -20.59 16.81
N ASP A 72 -0.18 -20.20 15.54
CA ASP A 72 -0.74 -20.93 14.39
C ASP A 72 0.25 -21.24 13.23
N ASP A 73 1.58 -21.17 13.43
CA ASP A 73 2.60 -21.27 12.36
C ASP A 73 2.39 -20.30 11.17
N ALA A 74 1.45 -19.36 11.33
CA ALA A 74 1.09 -18.38 10.34
C ALA A 74 2.20 -17.34 10.20
N VAL A 75 2.56 -17.05 8.95
CA VAL A 75 3.53 -16.02 8.58
C VAL A 75 2.78 -14.90 7.88
N ARG A 76 2.87 -13.70 8.44
CA ARG A 76 2.38 -12.47 7.80
C ARG A 76 3.53 -11.81 7.06
N VAL A 77 3.30 -11.54 5.79
CA VAL A 77 4.28 -11.00 4.85
C VAL A 77 3.75 -9.71 4.27
N VAL A 78 4.59 -8.68 4.31
CA VAL A 78 4.31 -7.37 3.71
C VAL A 78 5.51 -6.96 2.87
N VAL A 79 5.31 -6.73 1.58
CA VAL A 79 6.39 -6.40 0.65
C VAL A 79 6.02 -5.22 -0.25
N ARG A 80 6.99 -4.32 -0.43
CA ARG A 80 6.87 -3.11 -1.24
C ARG A 80 8.14 -2.84 -2.02
N GLY A 81 8.01 -2.56 -3.31
CA GLY A 81 9.11 -2.19 -4.17
C GLY A 81 10.05 -3.37 -4.44
N GLY A 82 11.35 -3.12 -4.44
CA GLY A 82 12.38 -4.09 -4.84
C GLY A 82 12.65 -5.24 -3.87
N PHE A 83 11.65 -5.75 -3.16
CA PHE A 83 11.80 -6.87 -2.24
C PHE A 83 10.83 -7.99 -2.61
N SER A 84 11.28 -9.23 -2.37
CA SER A 84 10.48 -10.43 -2.58
C SER A 84 10.64 -11.38 -1.40
N VAL A 85 9.56 -12.08 -1.06
CA VAL A 85 9.54 -13.14 -0.06
C VAL A 85 9.16 -14.45 -0.71
N ARG A 86 9.93 -15.51 -0.43
CA ARG A 86 9.66 -16.87 -0.86
C ARG A 86 9.16 -17.69 0.32
N LEU A 87 7.95 -18.24 0.19
CA LEU A 87 7.34 -19.19 1.13
C LEU A 87 7.15 -20.53 0.42
N GLY A 88 7.98 -21.53 0.74
CA GLY A 88 7.98 -22.79 0.00
C GLY A 88 8.24 -22.58 -1.49
N THR A 89 7.23 -22.85 -2.32
CA THR A 89 7.24 -22.64 -3.79
C THR A 89 6.61 -21.31 -4.23
N GLU A 90 5.91 -20.61 -3.34
CA GLU A 90 5.27 -19.34 -3.65
C GLU A 90 6.28 -18.20 -3.50
N VAL A 91 6.22 -17.23 -4.42
CA VAL A 91 7.01 -16.00 -4.38
C VAL A 91 6.07 -14.81 -4.37
N ILE A 92 6.20 -13.98 -3.35
CA ILE A 92 5.44 -12.76 -3.14
C ILE A 92 6.39 -11.58 -3.41
N THR A 93 6.06 -10.76 -4.41
CA THR A 93 6.89 -9.60 -4.79
C THR A 93 6.17 -8.30 -4.49
N GLY A 94 6.93 -7.29 -4.04
CA GLY A 94 6.46 -5.92 -3.91
C GLY A 94 6.61 -5.09 -5.19
N GLU A 95 7.21 -5.66 -6.24
CA GLU A 95 7.49 -4.96 -7.50
C GLU A 95 6.20 -4.70 -8.30
N GLY A 96 6.12 -3.50 -8.89
CA GLY A 96 4.93 -3.10 -9.68
C GLY A 96 3.71 -2.74 -8.84
N VAL A 97 3.83 -2.67 -7.51
CA VAL A 97 2.73 -2.33 -6.59
C VAL A 97 2.91 -0.91 -6.03
N SER A 98 1.81 -0.14 -6.00
CA SER A 98 1.82 1.27 -5.58
C SER A 98 1.80 1.47 -4.05
N THR A 99 1.27 0.52 -3.29
CA THR A 99 1.23 0.55 -1.81
C THR A 99 2.16 -0.51 -1.22
N TRP A 100 1.70 -1.75 -1.14
CA TRP A 100 2.42 -2.96 -0.77
C TRP A 100 1.52 -4.18 -1.02
N VAL A 101 2.11 -5.36 -1.10
CA VAL A 101 1.39 -6.63 -1.05
C VAL A 101 1.41 -7.11 0.38
N GLU A 102 0.24 -7.50 0.89
CA GLU A 102 0.10 -8.14 2.18
C GLU A 102 -0.50 -9.54 2.02
N ARG A 103 0.10 -10.53 2.68
CA ARG A 103 -0.35 -11.92 2.69
C ARG A 103 -0.14 -12.56 4.05
N VAL A 104 -1.04 -13.48 4.37
CA VAL A 104 -0.88 -14.42 5.48
C VAL A 104 -0.84 -15.80 4.86
N ALA A 105 0.16 -16.59 5.22
CA ALA A 105 0.36 -17.94 4.70
C ALA A 105 0.93 -18.84 5.79
N ASP A 106 0.63 -20.13 5.68
CA ASP A 106 1.21 -21.15 6.55
C ASP A 106 2.57 -21.54 5.99
N GLY A 107 3.65 -21.41 6.77
CA GLY A 107 4.98 -21.57 6.21
C GLY A 107 6.09 -21.81 7.22
N ALA A 108 6.71 -23.00 7.14
CA ALA A 108 7.87 -23.34 7.95
C ALA A 108 9.14 -22.57 7.53
N SER A 109 9.43 -22.47 6.22
CA SER A 109 10.64 -21.78 5.73
C SER A 109 10.31 -20.51 4.94
N VAL A 110 10.91 -19.39 5.32
CA VAL A 110 10.75 -18.10 4.65
C VAL A 110 12.12 -17.56 4.24
N GLU A 111 12.24 -17.07 3.00
CA GLU A 111 13.39 -16.29 2.56
C GLU A 111 12.94 -14.92 2.07
N LEU A 112 13.39 -13.86 2.74
CA LEU A 112 13.21 -12.47 2.31
C LEU A 112 14.49 -12.01 1.59
N ARG A 113 14.35 -11.42 0.40
CA ARG A 113 15.47 -11.07 -0.47
C ARG A 113 15.26 -9.72 -1.17
N ALA A 114 16.35 -8.97 -1.35
CA ALA A 114 16.37 -7.81 -2.23
C ALA A 114 16.43 -8.24 -3.71
N THR A 115 15.57 -7.65 -4.55
CA THR A 115 15.54 -7.88 -6.00
C THR A 115 16.43 -6.87 -6.73
N ASP A 116 16.66 -7.09 -8.02
CA ASP A 116 17.44 -6.13 -8.83
C ASP A 116 16.76 -4.75 -8.91
N ALA A 117 15.45 -4.67 -8.71
CA ALA A 117 14.74 -3.40 -8.57
C ALA A 117 15.09 -2.63 -7.28
N ALA A 118 15.55 -3.31 -6.21
CA ALA A 118 16.05 -2.65 -5.01
C ALA A 118 17.48 -2.12 -5.16
N ARG A 119 18.28 -2.68 -6.08
CA ARG A 119 19.67 -2.24 -6.35
C ARG A 119 19.77 -0.87 -7.05
N GLY A 120 18.65 -0.35 -7.56
CA GLY A 120 18.62 0.92 -8.29
C GLY A 120 19.35 0.88 -9.64
N PRO A 121 19.21 1.91 -10.49
CA PRO A 121 19.76 1.92 -11.85
C PRO A 121 21.30 2.02 -11.92
N ALA A 122 21.99 2.20 -10.79
CA ALA A 122 23.45 2.40 -10.75
C ALA A 122 24.28 1.12 -10.54
N ALA A 123 23.66 -0.01 -10.20
CA ALA A 123 24.36 -1.21 -9.74
C ALA A 123 24.41 -2.36 -10.75
N SER A 124 24.16 -2.09 -12.04
CA SER A 124 24.32 -3.12 -13.09
C SER A 124 25.74 -3.13 -13.65
N ALA A 125 26.68 -3.65 -12.85
CA ALA A 125 27.97 -4.11 -13.35
C ALA A 125 28.45 -5.31 -12.53
N SER A 126 28.17 -6.49 -13.06
CA SER A 126 28.87 -7.77 -12.89
C SER A 126 29.51 -8.07 -11.52
N ARG A 127 28.89 -8.97 -10.74
CA ARG A 127 29.64 -9.90 -9.88
C ARG A 127 29.05 -11.30 -10.00
N GLY A 128 29.94 -12.26 -10.24
CA GLY A 128 29.62 -13.67 -10.36
C GLY A 128 28.85 -14.15 -9.13
N ALA A 129 27.95 -15.09 -9.36
CA ALA A 129 27.31 -15.87 -8.32
C ALA A 129 28.36 -16.78 -7.65
N GLU A 130 29.24 -16.19 -6.85
CA GLU A 130 29.92 -16.96 -5.81
C GLU A 130 28.83 -17.46 -4.87
N SER A 131 28.89 -18.74 -4.50
CA SER A 131 27.96 -19.36 -3.56
C SER A 131 28.14 -18.65 -2.22
N LEU A 132 27.35 -17.59 -2.00
CA LEU A 132 27.45 -16.78 -0.80
C LEU A 132 26.98 -17.65 0.37
N VAL A 133 27.89 -17.87 1.31
CA VAL A 133 27.64 -18.67 2.51
C VAL A 133 26.66 -17.92 3.40
N GLY A 134 25.53 -18.55 3.74
CA GLY A 134 24.58 -18.03 4.71
C GLY A 134 25.22 -17.98 6.10
N LEU A 135 25.27 -16.79 6.70
CA LEU A 135 25.82 -16.58 8.03
C LEU A 135 24.71 -16.60 9.09
N PRO A 136 24.99 -17.19 10.26
CA PRO A 136 24.05 -17.21 11.38
C PRO A 136 23.74 -15.81 11.94
N ILE A 137 22.47 -15.55 12.25
CA ILE A 137 22.04 -14.39 13.05
C ILE A 137 20.91 -14.79 14.01
N VAL A 138 20.99 -14.33 15.25
CA VAL A 138 19.94 -14.51 16.27
C VAL A 138 19.12 -13.23 16.40
N GLU A 139 19.80 -12.11 16.63
CA GLU A 139 19.19 -10.79 16.73
C GLU A 139 20.23 -9.75 16.29
N GLY A 140 19.81 -8.74 15.54
CA GLY A 140 20.69 -7.63 15.15
C GLY A 140 20.25 -6.90 13.89
N VAL A 141 21.05 -5.90 13.53
CA VAL A 141 20.96 -5.18 12.26
C VAL A 141 22.24 -5.44 11.46
N VAL A 142 22.12 -5.97 10.25
CA VAL A 142 23.25 -6.36 9.40
C VAL A 142 23.02 -5.93 7.95
N PHE A 143 24.10 -5.72 7.20
CA PHE A 143 23.99 -5.59 5.74
C PHE A 143 23.78 -6.96 5.11
N ALA A 144 22.64 -7.15 4.45
CA ALA A 144 22.24 -8.45 3.94
C ALA A 144 21.51 -8.36 2.60
N ALA A 145 21.83 -9.25 1.68
CA ALA A 145 21.15 -9.40 0.39
C ALA A 145 19.90 -10.28 0.52
N SER A 146 19.93 -11.25 1.44
CA SER A 146 18.76 -12.04 1.82
C SER A 146 18.84 -12.48 3.27
N VAL A 147 17.68 -12.81 3.85
CA VAL A 147 17.53 -13.42 5.17
C VAL A 147 16.57 -14.60 5.05
N GLY A 148 17.06 -15.79 5.39
CA GLY A 148 16.28 -17.00 5.58
C GLY A 148 15.92 -17.20 7.05
N SER A 149 14.68 -17.55 7.34
CA SER A 149 14.21 -17.95 8.67
C SER A 149 13.37 -19.21 8.55
N GLU A 150 13.77 -20.25 9.29
CA GLU A 150 13.05 -21.53 9.39
C GLU A 150 12.28 -21.67 10.70
N SER A 151 12.50 -20.75 11.66
CA SER A 151 11.91 -20.78 13.00
C SER A 151 11.86 -19.37 13.59
N ARG A 152 11.09 -19.17 14.66
CA ARG A 152 11.13 -17.95 15.48
C ARG A 152 12.54 -17.78 16.08
N GLU A 153 13.07 -16.57 16.06
CA GLU A 153 14.36 -16.29 16.69
C GLU A 153 14.20 -15.93 18.17
N PRO A 154 15.07 -16.44 19.05
CA PRO A 154 15.04 -16.05 20.45
C PRO A 154 15.46 -14.59 20.58
N VAL A 155 14.62 -13.77 21.22
CA VAL A 155 15.00 -12.41 21.62
C VAL A 155 16.05 -12.53 22.72
N ALA A 156 17.23 -11.95 22.50
CA ALA A 156 18.24 -11.82 23.53
C ALA A 156 17.68 -10.91 24.62
N VAL A 157 17.46 -11.46 25.81
CA VAL A 157 17.16 -10.66 27.00
C VAL A 157 18.36 -9.73 27.21
N ALA A 158 18.17 -8.43 26.99
CA ALA A 158 19.17 -7.44 27.37
C ALA A 158 19.56 -7.73 28.83
N PRO A 159 20.85 -7.92 29.15
CA PRO A 159 21.25 -8.14 30.52
C PRO A 159 20.74 -6.95 31.31
N ARG A 160 19.77 -7.19 32.19
CA ARG A 160 19.36 -6.20 33.17
C ARG A 160 20.63 -5.89 33.94
N SER A 161 21.17 -4.68 33.77
CA SER A 161 22.16 -4.17 34.70
C SER A 161 21.51 -4.21 36.07
N THR A 162 21.80 -5.26 36.83
CA THR A 162 21.57 -5.24 38.26
C THR A 162 22.29 -4.01 38.76
N PRO A 163 21.61 -3.09 39.48
CA PRO A 163 22.33 -2.01 40.12
C PRO A 163 23.36 -2.68 41.02
N VAL A 164 24.64 -2.46 40.73
CA VAL A 164 25.72 -2.80 41.64
C VAL A 164 25.39 -2.07 42.92
N ALA A 165 24.98 -2.82 43.94
CA ALA A 165 24.75 -2.29 45.26
C ALA A 165 26.02 -1.55 45.66
N SER A 166 25.91 -0.24 45.85
CA SER A 166 26.96 0.56 46.47
C SER A 166 27.41 -0.15 47.74
N PRO A 167 28.72 -0.37 47.97
CA PRO A 167 29.17 -1.05 49.16
C PRO A 167 28.74 -0.23 50.38
N VAL A 168 27.82 -0.80 51.16
CA VAL A 168 27.50 -0.32 52.51
C VAL A 168 28.76 -0.50 53.34
N VAL A 169 29.44 0.60 53.64
CA VAL A 169 30.49 0.63 54.64
C VAL A 169 29.80 0.53 56.00
N SER A 170 29.88 -0.64 56.62
CA SER A 170 29.55 -0.84 58.03
C SER A 170 30.50 -0.01 58.91
N PRO A 171 30.00 0.85 59.80
CA PRO A 171 30.80 1.37 60.91
C PRO A 171 31.03 0.22 61.91
N ALA A 172 32.31 -0.06 62.18
CA ALA A 172 32.73 -0.97 63.24
C ALA A 172 32.47 -0.37 64.62
N ASP A 173 32.02 -1.24 65.53
CA ASP A 173 31.88 -1.01 66.97
C ASP A 173 33.18 -0.50 67.61
N ALA A 174 33.08 0.52 68.46
CA ALA A 174 34.05 0.80 69.52
C ALA A 174 33.33 1.41 70.75
N PRO A 175 33.71 1.04 71.99
CA PRO A 175 32.87 1.24 73.16
C PRO A 175 33.28 2.42 74.08
N VAL A 176 32.28 2.93 74.82
CA VAL A 176 32.31 3.53 76.18
C VAL A 176 32.99 4.89 76.39
N THR A 177 32.22 5.91 76.79
CA THR A 177 32.21 6.55 78.14
C THR A 177 31.21 7.74 78.19
N ASP A 178 30.20 7.65 79.07
CA ASP A 178 29.45 8.78 79.68
C ASP A 178 30.37 9.57 80.68
N PRO A 179 30.05 10.78 81.24
CA PRO A 179 28.70 11.24 81.66
C PRO A 179 28.42 12.80 81.67
N VAL A 180 27.23 13.16 82.19
CA VAL A 180 26.79 14.44 82.85
C VAL A 180 26.33 15.58 81.89
N GLU A 181 25.19 16.30 81.99
CA GLU A 181 24.30 16.75 83.07
C GLU A 181 22.89 17.13 82.52
N ALA A 182 21.84 17.09 83.36
CA ALA A 182 20.44 17.46 83.08
C ALA A 182 20.17 18.98 83.37
N PRO A 183 18.94 19.55 83.55
CA PRO A 183 17.55 19.11 83.28
C PRO A 183 16.55 20.21 82.73
N ILE A 184 15.33 19.77 82.36
CA ILE A 184 13.96 20.41 82.37
C ILE A 184 13.72 21.82 81.75
N THR A 185 12.66 22.05 80.96
CA THR A 185 11.26 22.15 81.43
C THR A 185 10.24 22.11 80.28
N SER A 186 9.10 21.44 80.53
CA SER A 186 7.85 21.53 79.75
C SER A 186 7.09 22.84 80.06
N PRO A 187 6.06 23.21 79.26
CA PRO A 187 4.72 22.79 79.72
C PRO A 187 3.74 22.33 78.62
N VAL A 188 2.91 21.39 79.07
CA VAL A 188 1.55 20.99 78.68
C VAL A 188 0.67 22.11 78.08
N VAL A 189 -0.09 21.80 77.02
CA VAL A 189 -1.58 21.88 76.98
C VAL A 189 -2.15 20.85 75.98
N SER A 190 -3.28 20.24 76.36
CA SER A 190 -3.94 19.06 75.77
C SER A 190 -4.95 19.38 74.62
N PRO A 191 -5.89 18.50 74.20
CA PRO A 191 -5.95 17.97 72.83
C PRO A 191 -7.25 18.30 72.06
N VAL A 192 -7.29 18.12 70.74
CA VAL A 192 -8.57 17.99 70.02
C VAL A 192 -8.43 17.16 68.73
N THR A 193 -9.09 16.01 68.78
CA THR A 193 -9.97 15.39 67.76
C THR A 193 -9.40 14.90 66.43
N ALA A 194 -9.73 13.63 66.18
CA ALA A 194 -9.52 12.84 64.98
C ALA A 194 -9.98 13.52 63.68
N ALA A 195 -9.19 13.34 62.62
CA ALA A 195 -9.64 13.49 61.25
C ALA A 195 -9.49 12.12 60.56
N GLU A 196 -10.65 11.59 60.20
CA GLU A 196 -10.89 10.36 59.45
C GLU A 196 -10.32 10.47 58.03
N SER A 197 -9.81 9.33 57.56
CA SER A 197 -9.28 9.08 56.23
C SER A 197 -10.38 9.24 55.15
N VAL A 198 -10.14 10.08 54.15
CA VAL A 198 -11.00 10.18 52.94
C VAL A 198 -10.29 9.44 51.80
N ALA A 199 -10.89 8.35 51.35
CA ALA A 199 -10.51 7.62 50.14
C ALA A 199 -10.93 8.38 48.86
N PRO A 200 -10.21 8.24 47.74
CA PRO A 200 -10.58 8.86 46.47
C PRO A 200 -11.75 8.14 45.80
N SER A 201 -12.70 8.92 45.28
CA SER A 201 -13.94 8.48 44.64
C SER A 201 -13.75 8.08 43.17
N ASP A 202 -14.35 6.97 42.76
CA ASP A 202 -14.46 6.52 41.36
C ASP A 202 -15.34 7.44 40.48
N PRO A 203 -15.10 7.52 39.16
CA PRO A 203 -15.97 8.23 38.22
C PRO A 203 -17.29 7.50 37.97
N PRO A 204 -18.41 8.22 37.71
CA PRO A 204 -19.71 7.59 37.51
C PRO A 204 -19.79 6.80 36.19
N ALA A 205 -20.28 5.56 36.29
CA ALA A 205 -20.62 4.71 35.16
C ALA A 205 -21.88 5.22 34.44
N TRP A 206 -21.81 5.28 33.11
CA TRP A 206 -22.92 5.61 32.22
C TRP A 206 -23.99 4.51 32.24
N ALA A 207 -25.24 4.88 32.52
CA ALA A 207 -26.41 4.01 32.41
C ALA A 207 -27.23 4.33 31.13
N PRO A 208 -27.73 3.33 30.39
CA PRO A 208 -28.64 3.58 29.27
C PRO A 208 -30.02 4.02 29.77
N PRO A 209 -30.71 4.97 29.09
CA PRO A 209 -32.04 5.40 29.50
C PRO A 209 -33.08 4.30 29.25
N VAL A 210 -33.84 3.98 30.32
CA VAL A 210 -35.01 3.09 30.30
C VAL A 210 -36.21 3.86 29.73
N GLY A 211 -36.98 3.18 28.88
CA GLY A 211 -38.04 3.75 28.04
C GLY A 211 -39.20 4.44 28.77
N GLY A 212 -39.63 5.57 28.20
CA GLY A 212 -40.90 6.23 28.50
C GLY A 212 -42.00 5.85 27.49
N PRO A 213 -43.28 6.09 27.82
CA PRO A 213 -44.43 5.53 27.13
C PRO A 213 -44.64 6.11 25.72
N THR A 214 -44.95 5.20 24.80
CA THR A 214 -45.26 5.43 23.38
C THR A 214 -46.56 6.22 23.20
N GLY A 215 -46.49 7.35 22.48
CA GLY A 215 -47.67 8.14 22.12
C GLY A 215 -47.39 9.27 21.14
N SER A 216 -47.13 8.95 19.86
CA SER A 216 -47.49 9.80 18.71
C SER A 216 -47.31 9.05 17.40
N THR A 217 -48.44 8.63 16.85
CA THR A 217 -48.58 7.98 15.55
C THR A 217 -48.54 9.06 14.47
N ILE A 218 -47.42 9.16 13.74
CA ILE A 218 -47.43 9.74 12.39
C ILE A 218 -47.84 8.60 11.45
N PRO A 219 -48.93 8.72 10.65
CA PRO A 219 -49.28 7.69 9.68
C PRO A 219 -48.18 7.59 8.62
N GLY A 220 -47.56 6.42 8.51
CA GLY A 220 -46.67 6.10 7.39
C GLY A 220 -47.46 5.96 6.07
N PRO A 221 -46.80 6.11 4.91
CA PRO A 221 -47.43 5.86 3.62
C PRO A 221 -47.84 4.37 3.51
N PRO A 222 -48.93 4.06 2.79
CA PRO A 222 -49.46 2.69 2.69
C PRO A 222 -48.45 1.75 2.02
N PRO A 223 -48.41 0.46 2.41
CA PRO A 223 -47.56 -0.55 1.76
C PRO A 223 -47.98 -0.74 0.30
N ALA A 224 -46.99 -0.96 -0.56
CA ALA A 224 -47.21 -1.30 -1.96
C ALA A 224 -48.03 -2.60 -2.08
N ARG A 225 -49.07 -2.54 -2.90
CA ARG A 225 -49.97 -3.65 -3.24
C ARG A 225 -49.18 -4.84 -3.79
N ALA A 226 -49.40 -6.02 -3.22
CA ALA A 226 -48.90 -7.27 -3.78
C ALA A 226 -49.47 -7.49 -5.19
N PRO A 227 -48.66 -7.95 -6.16
CA PRO A 227 -49.18 -8.29 -7.48
C PRO A 227 -50.17 -9.46 -7.39
N ASP A 228 -51.28 -9.34 -8.11
CA ASP A 228 -52.32 -10.36 -8.22
C ASP A 228 -51.74 -11.65 -8.83
N PRO A 229 -52.16 -12.86 -8.37
CA PRO A 229 -51.69 -14.12 -8.94
C PRO A 229 -52.24 -14.30 -10.36
N VAL A 230 -51.33 -14.43 -11.32
CA VAL A 230 -51.63 -14.90 -12.68
C VAL A 230 -51.81 -16.42 -12.67
N PRO A 231 -52.81 -16.97 -13.39
CA PRO A 231 -53.10 -18.40 -13.36
C PRO A 231 -52.08 -19.21 -14.17
N ASP A 232 -51.80 -20.42 -13.68
CA ASP A 232 -51.04 -21.46 -14.36
C ASP A 232 -51.62 -21.82 -15.73
N ALA A 233 -50.77 -21.84 -16.75
CA ALA A 233 -50.94 -22.69 -17.92
C ALA A 233 -49.59 -22.98 -18.60
N ILE A 234 -49.12 -24.22 -18.38
CA ILE A 234 -48.54 -25.15 -19.35
C ILE A 234 -47.41 -24.61 -20.25
N ASP A 235 -46.18 -25.05 -19.98
CA ASP A 235 -45.40 -25.66 -21.06
C ASP A 235 -44.58 -26.84 -20.56
N ASP A 236 -44.66 -27.90 -21.37
CA ASP A 236 -44.18 -29.25 -21.11
C ASP A 236 -42.67 -29.37 -21.36
N ALA A 237 -42.13 -30.42 -20.74
CA ALA A 237 -40.83 -31.05 -20.94
C ALA A 237 -40.18 -30.87 -22.32
N ILE A 238 -38.90 -30.47 -22.35
CA ILE A 238 -37.91 -31.01 -23.30
C ILE A 238 -36.58 -31.24 -22.57
N ASP A 239 -36.10 -32.46 -22.75
CA ASP A 239 -34.98 -33.12 -22.11
C ASP A 239 -33.59 -32.55 -22.43
N ASP A 240 -32.70 -32.93 -21.50
CA ASP A 240 -31.27 -33.12 -21.68
C ASP A 240 -30.93 -33.98 -22.92
N ALA A 241 -29.75 -33.77 -23.50
CA ALA A 241 -29.14 -34.49 -24.64
C ALA A 241 -29.50 -34.02 -26.07
N THR A 242 -28.56 -33.30 -26.70
CA THR A 242 -28.18 -33.54 -28.10
C THR A 242 -26.68 -33.29 -28.28
N VAL A 243 -25.91 -34.32 -27.95
CA VAL A 243 -24.59 -34.58 -28.54
C VAL A 243 -24.83 -35.13 -29.93
N VAL A 244 -24.26 -34.51 -30.96
CA VAL A 244 -24.04 -35.16 -32.25
C VAL A 244 -22.55 -35.20 -32.52
N SER A 245 -22.06 -36.43 -32.61
CA SER A 245 -20.70 -36.85 -32.96
C SER A 245 -20.38 -36.55 -34.43
N PRO A 246 -19.13 -36.80 -34.84
CA PRO A 246 -18.99 -37.94 -35.75
C PRO A 246 -18.00 -39.00 -35.25
N VAL A 247 -18.53 -40.23 -35.12
CA VAL A 247 -17.85 -41.53 -35.29
C VAL A 247 -17.11 -41.52 -36.63
N GLY A 248 -15.93 -42.10 -36.88
CA GLY A 248 -15.00 -43.06 -36.28
C GLY A 248 -13.97 -43.36 -37.42
N ALA A 249 -12.86 -44.08 -37.32
CA ALA A 249 -12.22 -44.87 -36.31
C ALA A 249 -10.75 -45.14 -36.75
N SER A 250 -9.96 -45.57 -35.78
CA SER A 250 -8.78 -46.44 -35.89
C SER A 250 -7.37 -45.85 -36.13
N THR A 251 -6.52 -46.22 -35.15
CA THR A 251 -5.12 -46.64 -35.23
C THR A 251 -4.01 -45.61 -35.51
N GLY A 252 -3.24 -45.36 -34.46
CA GLY A 252 -1.80 -45.67 -34.50
C GLY A 252 -0.82 -44.50 -34.59
N ALA A 253 0.09 -44.49 -33.62
CA ALA A 253 1.45 -43.93 -33.62
C ALA A 253 1.64 -42.41 -33.47
N GLU A 254 2.38 -42.06 -32.41
CA GLU A 254 3.22 -40.86 -32.28
C GLU A 254 3.95 -40.54 -33.58
N GLN A 255 3.76 -39.33 -34.13
CA GLN A 255 4.81 -38.64 -34.90
C GLN A 255 4.76 -37.14 -34.67
N THR A 256 5.86 -36.64 -34.12
CA THR A 256 6.32 -35.26 -34.12
C THR A 256 6.25 -34.65 -35.52
N ILE A 257 5.55 -33.52 -35.67
CA ILE A 257 5.60 -32.70 -36.88
C ILE A 257 6.31 -31.38 -36.53
N VAL A 258 7.55 -31.28 -37.02
CA VAL A 258 8.32 -30.03 -37.11
C VAL A 258 7.73 -29.20 -38.25
N PRO A 259 7.45 -27.89 -38.08
CA PRO A 259 7.10 -27.06 -39.22
C PRO A 259 8.35 -26.82 -40.08
N GLY A 260 8.29 -27.36 -41.30
CA GLY A 260 9.23 -27.08 -42.38
C GLY A 260 9.11 -25.63 -42.87
N ASN A 261 10.26 -25.12 -43.25
CA ASN A 261 10.49 -23.76 -43.70
C ASN A 261 10.26 -23.71 -45.22
N ASP A 262 9.09 -23.24 -45.66
CA ASP A 262 8.85 -22.90 -47.06
C ASP A 262 8.35 -21.46 -47.15
N ALA A 263 9.26 -20.61 -47.63
CA ALA A 263 8.99 -19.27 -48.09
C ALA A 263 8.34 -19.35 -49.47
N ASP A 264 7.18 -18.73 -49.64
CA ASP A 264 6.80 -18.16 -50.93
C ASP A 264 5.78 -17.03 -50.77
N GLY A 265 6.21 -15.84 -51.22
CA GLY A 265 5.42 -14.87 -51.98
C GLY A 265 4.07 -14.42 -51.43
N GLY A 266 4.06 -13.74 -50.27
CA GLY A 266 2.94 -12.91 -49.85
C GLY A 266 3.21 -11.43 -50.17
N ASP A 267 2.29 -10.80 -50.89
CA ASP A 267 2.19 -9.35 -51.09
C ASP A 267 2.26 -8.60 -49.74
N HIS A 268 3.38 -7.93 -49.48
CA HIS A 268 3.60 -7.12 -48.28
C HIS A 268 3.83 -5.66 -48.68
N ASP A 269 2.85 -4.83 -48.38
CA ASP A 269 2.74 -3.39 -48.64
C ASP A 269 3.67 -2.50 -47.77
N GLY A 270 4.78 -3.05 -47.26
CA GLY A 270 5.81 -2.29 -46.56
C GLY A 270 5.40 -1.68 -45.20
N MET A 271 4.26 -2.06 -44.61
CA MET A 271 3.82 -1.54 -43.30
C MET A 271 3.83 -2.57 -42.15
N THR A 272 4.29 -3.81 -42.39
CA THR A 272 4.35 -4.82 -41.32
C THR A 272 5.79 -4.98 -40.81
N VAL A 273 6.06 -4.50 -39.60
CA VAL A 273 7.33 -4.71 -38.88
C VAL A 273 7.19 -5.96 -38.02
N VAL A 274 7.96 -7.01 -38.32
CA VAL A 274 8.04 -8.21 -37.48
C VAL A 274 8.92 -7.89 -36.26
N GLY A 275 8.65 -8.49 -35.09
CA GLY A 275 9.26 -8.08 -33.81
C GLY A 275 10.79 -8.04 -33.74
N VAL A 276 11.49 -8.70 -34.66
CA VAL A 276 12.95 -8.68 -34.81
C VAL A 276 13.48 -7.36 -35.42
N ASP A 277 12.68 -6.68 -36.25
CA ASP A 277 13.09 -5.43 -36.92
C ASP A 277 12.98 -4.22 -35.97
N VAL A 278 12.08 -4.27 -34.97
CA VAL A 278 11.99 -3.22 -33.94
C VAL A 278 13.24 -3.18 -33.05
N GLN A 279 13.80 -4.34 -32.73
CA GLN A 279 15.04 -4.44 -31.94
C GLN A 279 16.25 -3.98 -32.75
N ARG A 280 16.30 -4.33 -34.05
CA ARG A 280 17.34 -3.87 -34.96
C ARG A 280 17.30 -2.34 -35.17
N LEU A 281 16.12 -1.75 -35.37
CA LEU A 281 15.97 -0.31 -35.54
C LEU A 281 16.31 0.48 -34.26
N ARG A 282 16.09 -0.10 -33.06
CA ARG A 282 16.53 0.47 -31.78
C ARG A 282 18.05 0.42 -31.62
N ALA A 283 18.67 -0.73 -31.91
CA ALA A 283 20.13 -0.87 -31.87
C ALA A 283 20.85 0.06 -32.86
N GLU A 284 20.31 0.25 -34.07
CA GLU A 284 20.84 1.18 -35.06
C GLU A 284 20.66 2.66 -34.66
N ARG A 285 19.62 2.99 -33.87
CA ARG A 285 19.44 4.34 -33.30
C ARG A 285 20.42 4.60 -32.17
N ASP A 286 20.67 3.61 -31.33
CA ASP A 286 21.60 3.71 -30.20
C ASP A 286 23.07 3.76 -30.66
N ALA A 287 23.42 3.02 -31.72
CA ALA A 287 24.74 3.09 -32.36
C ALA A 287 25.01 4.49 -32.98
N ARG A 288 24.02 5.07 -33.67
CA ARG A 288 24.12 6.44 -34.22
C ARG A 288 24.23 7.52 -33.13
N ARG A 289 23.70 7.25 -31.93
CA ARG A 289 23.81 8.14 -30.77
C ARG A 289 25.18 8.02 -30.09
N ALA A 290 25.76 6.83 -30.10
CA ALA A 290 27.11 6.57 -29.57
C ALA A 290 28.21 7.16 -30.47
N GLU A 291 28.04 7.15 -31.80
CA GLU A 291 29.00 7.74 -32.75
C GLU A 291 29.03 9.28 -32.73
N GLN A 292 28.03 9.94 -32.15
CA GLN A 292 27.96 11.40 -32.07
C GLN A 292 28.58 12.01 -30.80
N THR A 293 29.21 11.18 -29.94
CA THR A 293 29.80 11.64 -28.66
C THR A 293 31.29 11.26 -28.57
N THR A 294 32.15 11.90 -29.36
CA THR A 294 33.59 11.97 -29.08
C THR A 294 34.15 13.35 -29.43
N VAL A 295 34.12 14.26 -28.45
CA VAL A 295 35.13 15.30 -28.28
C VAL A 295 35.23 15.62 -26.79
N PRO A 296 36.42 15.54 -26.14
CA PRO A 296 36.58 15.93 -24.75
C PRO A 296 37.04 17.39 -24.65
N ASP A 297 36.46 18.14 -23.71
CA ASP A 297 37.15 18.90 -22.65
C ASP A 297 36.37 20.15 -22.20
N ALA A 298 36.50 20.43 -20.89
CA ALA A 298 36.18 21.65 -20.13
C ALA A 298 34.71 22.04 -19.85
N LEU A 299 34.33 21.92 -18.57
CA LEU A 299 33.25 22.69 -17.92
C LEU A 299 33.62 24.20 -17.92
N PRO A 300 32.66 25.16 -17.99
CA PRO A 300 31.81 25.43 -16.83
C PRO A 300 30.33 25.69 -17.16
N ALA A 301 29.48 25.39 -16.17
CA ALA A 301 28.15 25.95 -15.88
C ALA A 301 27.33 26.51 -17.06
N ARG A 302 26.33 25.73 -17.51
CA ARG A 302 25.15 26.28 -18.18
C ARG A 302 23.89 25.56 -17.70
N ALA A 303 22.97 26.36 -17.18
CA ALA A 303 21.59 25.95 -16.95
C ALA A 303 21.00 25.38 -18.25
N THR A 304 20.51 24.14 -18.20
CA THR A 304 19.66 23.52 -19.23
C THR A 304 18.52 22.86 -18.49
N SER A 305 17.44 23.62 -18.31
CA SER A 305 16.21 23.50 -19.11
C SER A 305 15.43 22.25 -18.75
N ALA A 306 14.53 22.42 -17.77
CA ALA A 306 13.37 21.57 -17.61
C ALA A 306 12.69 21.36 -18.97
N PRO A 307 12.13 20.17 -19.27
CA PRO A 307 11.27 20.04 -20.44
C PRO A 307 10.06 20.97 -20.23
N ALA A 308 9.95 21.97 -21.09
CA ALA A 308 8.85 22.91 -21.14
C ALA A 308 7.58 22.21 -21.68
N ASP A 309 6.47 22.50 -21.00
CA ASP A 309 5.07 22.48 -21.43
C ASP A 309 4.56 21.31 -22.27
N ALA A 310 4.09 20.27 -21.59
CA ALA A 310 2.78 19.71 -21.93
C ALA A 310 1.76 20.36 -20.96
N PRO A 311 0.56 20.80 -21.41
CA PRO A 311 -0.44 21.37 -20.52
C PRO A 311 -0.82 20.33 -19.47
N ARG A 312 -0.44 20.56 -18.22
CA ARG A 312 -0.76 19.66 -17.11
C ARG A 312 -2.21 19.91 -16.70
N LEU A 313 -3.16 19.35 -17.44
CA LEU A 313 -4.58 19.47 -17.09
C LEU A 313 -4.84 18.84 -15.71
N SER A 314 -5.49 19.59 -14.83
CA SER A 314 -5.83 19.15 -13.47
C SER A 314 -7.28 19.48 -13.13
N LEU A 315 -7.86 18.72 -12.20
CA LEU A 315 -9.17 18.99 -11.61
C LEU A 315 -8.98 19.66 -10.26
N ARG A 316 -9.37 20.91 -10.13
CA ARG A 316 -9.49 21.53 -8.82
C ARG A 316 -10.71 20.97 -8.11
N MET A 317 -10.47 20.36 -6.96
CA MET A 317 -11.47 19.76 -6.10
C MET A 317 -12.10 20.83 -5.18
N PRO A 318 -13.27 20.56 -4.56
CA PRO A 318 -13.93 21.52 -3.66
C PRO A 318 -13.09 21.91 -2.44
N ASP A 319 -12.22 21.01 -1.97
CA ASP A 319 -11.26 21.26 -0.88
C ASP A 319 -10.05 22.09 -1.31
N GLY A 320 -9.98 22.47 -2.59
CA GLY A 320 -8.88 23.22 -3.19
C GLY A 320 -7.70 22.36 -3.63
N SER A 321 -7.73 21.03 -3.42
CA SER A 321 -6.69 20.13 -3.92
C SER A 321 -6.69 20.08 -5.46
N LEU A 322 -5.50 19.86 -6.03
CA LEU A 322 -5.31 19.76 -7.47
C LEU A 322 -5.12 18.32 -7.91
N GLU A 323 -6.07 17.95 -8.75
CA GLU A 323 -6.41 16.72 -9.43
C GLU A 323 -5.67 16.31 -10.73
N PRO A 324 -4.38 15.92 -10.83
CA PRO A 324 -3.74 15.74 -12.14
C PRO A 324 -4.47 14.72 -13.04
N VAL A 325 -4.98 15.17 -14.19
CA VAL A 325 -5.67 14.32 -15.17
C VAL A 325 -4.66 13.74 -16.15
N THR A 326 -3.83 12.81 -15.66
CA THR A 326 -2.81 12.13 -16.48
C THR A 326 -3.35 10.89 -17.20
N HIS A 327 -4.43 10.31 -16.68
CA HIS A 327 -5.09 9.10 -17.16
C HIS A 327 -6.61 9.24 -16.89
N GLU A 328 -7.39 8.22 -17.24
CA GLU A 328 -8.81 8.18 -16.88
C GLU A 328 -9.01 8.35 -15.38
N VAL A 329 -9.83 9.33 -14.97
CA VAL A 329 -10.20 9.61 -13.58
C VAL A 329 -11.69 9.32 -13.39
N LEU A 330 -12.04 8.52 -12.40
CA LEU A 330 -13.41 8.22 -12.00
C LEU A 330 -13.75 8.96 -10.71
N LEU A 331 -14.79 9.79 -10.74
CA LEU A 331 -15.26 10.56 -9.60
C LEU A 331 -16.61 10.06 -9.12
N GLY A 332 -16.81 10.01 -7.81
CA GLY A 332 -18.09 9.70 -7.16
C GLY A 332 -17.95 9.50 -5.65
N ARG A 333 -19.01 9.13 -4.94
CA ARG A 333 -18.95 8.95 -3.47
C ARG A 333 -18.21 7.70 -2.99
N ALA A 334 -18.16 6.67 -3.83
CA ALA A 334 -17.53 5.39 -3.55
C ALA A 334 -17.20 4.72 -4.89
N PRO A 335 -16.32 5.33 -5.70
CA PRO A 335 -16.04 4.88 -7.05
C PRO A 335 -15.40 3.50 -7.03
N SER A 336 -15.94 2.58 -7.83
CA SER A 336 -15.42 1.22 -7.98
C SER A 336 -15.01 0.94 -9.42
N VAL A 337 -13.92 0.20 -9.58
CA VAL A 337 -13.39 -0.22 -10.88
C VAL A 337 -13.91 -1.60 -11.22
N SER A 338 -15.01 -1.67 -11.99
CA SER A 338 -15.63 -2.94 -12.37
C SER A 338 -15.19 -3.43 -13.75
N GLN A 339 -14.70 -2.53 -14.62
CA GLN A 339 -14.28 -2.85 -15.99
C GLN A 339 -13.07 -2.00 -16.34
N VAL A 340 -11.95 -2.65 -16.69
CA VAL A 340 -10.70 -2.01 -17.10
C VAL A 340 -10.60 -2.14 -18.61
N SER A 341 -10.83 -1.05 -19.33
CA SER A 341 -10.54 -0.97 -20.78
C SER A 341 -9.11 -0.45 -20.95
N GLY A 342 -8.24 -1.22 -21.61
CA GLY A 342 -6.92 -0.71 -22.04
C GLY A 342 -5.73 -0.91 -21.09
N GLY A 343 -5.79 -1.86 -20.16
CA GLY A 343 -4.59 -2.34 -19.43
C GLY A 343 -3.98 -1.38 -18.40
N ARG A 344 -4.60 -0.23 -18.13
CA ARG A 344 -4.24 0.69 -17.04
C ARG A 344 -5.45 0.92 -16.13
N LEU A 345 -5.24 0.91 -14.82
CA LEU A 345 -6.31 1.18 -13.86
C LEU A 345 -6.66 2.68 -13.87
N PRO A 346 -7.94 3.06 -14.02
CA PRO A 346 -8.36 4.44 -13.87
C PRO A 346 -8.16 4.90 -12.43
N ARG A 347 -7.82 6.18 -12.27
CA ARG A 347 -7.63 6.81 -10.97
C ARG A 347 -8.99 7.08 -10.35
N VAL A 348 -9.27 6.52 -9.18
CA VAL A 348 -10.54 6.74 -8.48
C VAL A 348 -10.41 7.88 -7.47
N VAL A 349 -11.36 8.81 -7.50
CA VAL A 349 -11.41 9.98 -6.60
C VAL A 349 -12.76 9.99 -5.88
N ALA A 350 -12.72 9.73 -4.58
CA ALA A 350 -13.91 9.78 -3.74
C ALA A 350 -14.26 11.23 -3.38
N ILE A 351 -15.45 11.68 -3.77
CA ILE A 351 -16.02 13.00 -3.43
C ILE A 351 -17.41 12.84 -2.82
N GLY A 352 -17.74 13.64 -1.81
CA GLY A 352 -19.04 13.55 -1.11
C GLY A 352 -19.29 12.18 -0.48
N ALA A 353 -18.30 11.64 0.23
CA ALA A 353 -18.47 10.41 1.01
C ALA A 353 -19.65 10.57 1.99
N GLY A 354 -20.68 9.75 1.83
CA GLY A 354 -21.93 9.80 2.62
C GLY A 354 -23.05 10.65 2.02
N ASP A 355 -22.77 11.44 0.98
CA ASP A 355 -23.80 12.19 0.26
C ASP A 355 -24.61 11.25 -0.65
N GLN A 356 -25.94 11.38 -0.61
CA GLN A 356 -26.83 10.57 -1.45
C GLN A 356 -27.04 11.20 -2.82
N ASP A 357 -26.68 12.47 -2.99
CA ASP A 357 -26.84 13.19 -4.24
C ASP A 357 -25.76 12.85 -5.27
N ILE A 358 -24.63 12.29 -4.80
CA ILE A 358 -23.56 11.80 -5.66
C ILE A 358 -23.67 10.28 -5.84
N SER A 359 -23.60 9.81 -7.08
CA SER A 359 -23.57 8.38 -7.39
C SER A 359 -22.24 7.74 -6.96
N ARG A 360 -22.23 6.42 -6.71
CA ARG A 360 -21.01 5.69 -6.28
C ARG A 360 -19.85 5.94 -7.25
N THR A 361 -20.12 5.73 -8.54
CA THR A 361 -19.31 6.22 -9.65
C THR A 361 -20.21 7.18 -10.44
N HIS A 362 -19.88 8.47 -10.49
CA HIS A 362 -20.73 9.54 -11.02
C HIS A 362 -20.27 9.99 -12.41
N VAL A 363 -18.99 10.35 -12.53
CA VAL A 363 -18.39 10.89 -13.76
C VAL A 363 -17.06 10.22 -14.06
N ARG A 364 -16.79 10.02 -15.35
CA ARG A 364 -15.47 9.70 -15.89
C ARG A 364 -14.89 10.94 -16.54
N VAL A 365 -13.61 11.19 -16.27
CA VAL A 365 -12.83 12.25 -16.90
C VAL A 365 -11.66 11.62 -17.63
N THR A 366 -11.51 11.91 -18.91
CA THR A 366 -10.38 11.48 -19.74
C THR A 366 -9.74 12.68 -20.40
N VAL A 367 -8.52 12.51 -20.91
CA VAL A 367 -7.85 13.52 -21.74
C VAL A 367 -7.68 12.96 -23.14
N GLU A 368 -8.24 13.66 -24.12
CA GLU A 368 -8.09 13.36 -25.55
C GLU A 368 -7.33 14.52 -26.20
N GLY A 369 -6.06 14.28 -26.55
CA GLY A 369 -5.16 15.34 -26.99
C GLY A 369 -4.93 16.37 -25.87
N ASP A 370 -5.34 17.61 -26.10
CA ASP A 370 -5.26 18.72 -25.13
C ASP A 370 -6.63 19.09 -24.52
N THR A 371 -7.65 18.25 -24.71
CA THR A 371 -9.03 18.51 -24.24
C THR A 371 -9.44 17.51 -23.17
N VAL A 372 -10.06 18.04 -22.09
CA VAL A 372 -10.68 17.21 -21.06
C VAL A 372 -12.05 16.75 -21.55
N VAL A 373 -12.32 15.45 -21.51
CA VAL A 373 -13.59 14.85 -21.88
C VAL A 373 -14.27 14.34 -20.62
N ILE A 374 -15.52 14.76 -20.41
CA ILE A 374 -16.33 14.40 -19.26
C ILE A 374 -17.48 13.52 -19.73
N THR A 375 -17.63 12.35 -19.10
CA THR A 375 -18.72 11.42 -19.37
C THR A 375 -19.49 11.17 -18.09
N ASP A 376 -20.79 11.47 -18.09
CA ASP A 376 -21.69 11.09 -16.98
C ASP A 376 -21.93 9.57 -17.02
N LEU A 377 -21.67 8.87 -15.93
CA LEU A 377 -21.79 7.41 -15.84
C LEU A 377 -23.18 6.98 -15.35
N HIS A 378 -24.23 7.53 -15.96
CA HIS A 378 -25.63 7.31 -15.58
C HIS A 378 -25.91 7.70 -14.13
N SER A 379 -25.49 8.91 -13.76
CA SER A 379 -25.68 9.41 -12.40
C SER A 379 -27.17 9.64 -12.09
N ARG A 380 -27.56 9.45 -10.83
CA ARG A 380 -28.96 9.59 -10.40
C ARG A 380 -29.49 11.02 -10.57
N ASN A 381 -28.69 12.01 -10.17
CA ASN A 381 -29.09 13.42 -10.15
C ASN A 381 -28.67 14.17 -11.43
N GLY A 382 -27.78 13.58 -12.25
CA GLY A 382 -27.23 14.20 -13.45
C GLY A 382 -26.03 15.11 -13.16
N THR A 383 -25.13 15.18 -14.13
CA THR A 383 -23.98 16.11 -14.11
C THR A 383 -24.34 17.42 -14.81
N HIS A 384 -24.02 18.57 -14.21
CA HIS A 384 -24.13 19.89 -14.85
C HIS A 384 -22.75 20.48 -15.12
N VAL A 385 -22.60 21.14 -16.26
CA VAL A 385 -21.34 21.72 -16.71
C VAL A 385 -21.54 23.19 -17.06
N ALA A 386 -20.80 24.07 -16.42
CA ALA A 386 -20.74 25.49 -16.70
C ALA A 386 -19.41 25.81 -17.40
N GLN A 387 -19.47 25.99 -18.73
CA GLN A 387 -18.31 26.48 -19.48
C GLN A 387 -18.04 27.96 -19.15
N PRO A 388 -16.79 28.43 -19.23
CA PRO A 388 -16.45 29.83 -18.99
C PRO A 388 -17.33 30.77 -19.83
N GLY A 389 -18.10 31.64 -19.15
CA GLY A 389 -18.98 32.62 -19.78
C GLY A 389 -20.31 32.09 -20.33
N LYS A 390 -20.66 30.82 -20.12
CA LYS A 390 -21.96 30.24 -20.53
C LYS A 390 -22.78 29.79 -19.31
N PRO A 391 -24.11 29.76 -19.41
CA PRO A 391 -24.95 29.19 -18.35
C PRO A 391 -24.68 27.68 -18.19
N PRO A 392 -24.91 27.11 -16.99
CA PRO A 392 -24.77 25.68 -16.74
C PRO A 392 -25.69 24.84 -17.65
N VAL A 393 -25.15 23.77 -18.23
CA VAL A 393 -25.87 22.83 -19.09
C VAL A 393 -25.76 21.43 -18.50
N ARG A 394 -26.88 20.69 -18.46
CA ARG A 394 -26.87 19.29 -18.01
C ARG A 394 -26.30 18.38 -19.10
N LEU A 395 -25.33 17.54 -18.73
CA LEU A 395 -24.77 16.53 -19.62
C LEU A 395 -25.77 15.39 -19.85
N ARG A 396 -25.68 14.76 -21.02
CA ARG A 396 -26.39 13.53 -21.33
C ARG A 396 -25.61 12.35 -20.74
N ALA A 397 -26.33 11.42 -20.10
CA ALA A 397 -25.73 10.22 -19.54
C ALA A 397 -25.07 9.37 -20.63
N GLY A 398 -23.84 8.92 -20.38
CA GLY A 398 -23.04 8.10 -21.29
C GLY A 398 -22.41 8.83 -22.48
N GLU A 399 -22.73 10.11 -22.69
CA GLU A 399 -22.21 10.88 -23.82
C GLU A 399 -20.89 11.58 -23.46
N PRO A 400 -19.76 11.26 -24.15
CA PRO A 400 -18.50 11.93 -23.91
C PRO A 400 -18.58 13.38 -24.38
N THR A 401 -18.45 14.32 -23.44
CA THR A 401 -18.57 15.76 -23.70
C THR A 401 -17.22 16.46 -23.50
N PRO A 402 -16.60 17.03 -24.55
CA PRO A 402 -15.38 17.82 -24.39
C PRO A 402 -15.65 19.14 -23.68
N VAL A 403 -14.76 19.51 -22.75
CA VAL A 403 -14.84 20.74 -21.96
C VAL A 403 -13.53 21.51 -22.00
N LEU A 404 -13.63 22.83 -21.78
CA LEU A 404 -12.50 23.74 -21.79
C LEU A 404 -11.90 23.89 -20.38
N VAL A 405 -10.66 24.35 -20.32
CA VAL A 405 -10.06 24.82 -19.07
C VAL A 405 -10.89 25.99 -18.52
N GLY A 406 -11.10 25.99 -17.21
CA GLY A 406 -11.96 26.92 -16.48
C GLY A 406 -13.40 26.43 -16.31
N THR A 407 -13.81 25.35 -16.98
CA THR A 407 -15.13 24.75 -16.84
C THR A 407 -15.37 24.24 -15.41
N VAL A 408 -16.53 24.59 -14.84
CA VAL A 408 -17.00 24.08 -13.55
C VAL A 408 -18.00 22.95 -13.79
N VAL A 409 -17.83 21.85 -13.09
CA VAL A 409 -18.65 20.64 -13.21
C VAL A 409 -19.30 20.40 -11.85
N ASP A 410 -20.62 20.39 -11.82
CA ASP A 410 -21.43 20.16 -10.64
C ASP A 410 -21.99 18.73 -10.69
N LEU A 411 -21.68 17.95 -9.65
CA LEU A 411 -22.11 16.57 -9.47
C LEU A 411 -23.34 16.44 -8.55
N GLY A 412 -23.94 17.56 -8.14
CA GLY A 412 -25.05 17.57 -7.19
C GLY A 412 -24.59 17.67 -5.73
N GLY A 413 -25.51 18.02 -4.82
CA GLY A 413 -25.20 18.19 -3.39
C GLY A 413 -24.26 19.36 -3.08
N GLY A 414 -24.04 20.28 -4.03
CA GLY A 414 -23.07 21.38 -3.90
C GLY A 414 -21.62 20.98 -4.23
N TRP A 415 -21.39 19.77 -4.72
CA TRP A 415 -20.07 19.27 -5.09
C TRP A 415 -19.69 19.75 -6.48
N THR A 416 -18.80 20.73 -6.53
CA THR A 416 -18.29 21.30 -7.77
C THR A 416 -16.79 21.06 -7.91
N ILE A 417 -16.38 20.62 -9.10
CA ILE A 417 -14.97 20.54 -9.50
C ILE A 417 -14.71 21.51 -10.64
N GLN A 418 -13.48 21.96 -10.81
CA GLN A 418 -13.12 22.87 -11.89
C GLN A 418 -11.95 22.31 -12.70
N VAL A 419 -12.06 22.33 -14.02
CA VAL A 419 -10.94 22.02 -14.91
C VAL A 419 -9.97 23.19 -14.90
N VAL A 420 -8.70 22.95 -14.58
CA VAL A 420 -7.64 23.97 -14.55
C VAL A 420 -6.43 23.49 -15.33
N ALA A 421 -5.68 24.43 -15.92
CA ALA A 421 -4.32 24.17 -16.36
C ALA A 421 -3.40 24.30 -15.13
N ALA A 422 -2.58 23.30 -14.85
CA ALA A 422 -1.63 23.33 -13.75
C ALA A 422 -0.31 24.01 -14.12
#